data_AF-A0A1P8NEY8-F1
#
_entry.id   AF-A0A1P8NEY8-F1
#
_cell.length_a   1.000
_cell.length_b   1.000
_cell.length_c   1.000
_cell.angle_alpha   90.00
_cell.angle_beta   90.00
_cell.angle_gamma   90.00
#
_symmetry.space_group_name_H-M   'P 1'
#
loop_
_entity.id
_entity.type
_entity.pdbx_description
1 polymer ?
#
loop_
_entity_poly.entity_id
_entity_poly.type
_entity_poly.pdbx_seq_one_letter_code
_entity_poly.pdbx_strand_id
1 'polypeptide(L)' 'MTRAGETDDLTAEVAAQHQVREDRMRPRMSGRTMGWGPSEPTRYHLIIDTSQMSLDGTVEKILAAARAQHGE' A
#
# COMPACT_ATOMS: atom_id res chain seq x y z
N MET A 1 -1.73 -16.43 6.17
CA MET A 1 -0.41 -15.95 6.60
C MET A 1 -0.24 -14.55 6.03
N THR A 2 -0.02 -13.54 6.86
CA THR A 2 0.24 -12.16 6.44
C THR A 2 1.73 -12.01 6.14
N ARG A 3 2.09 -11.45 4.98
CA ARG A 3 3.48 -11.25 4.51
C ARG A 3 4.42 -10.64 5.56
N ALA A 4 3.88 -9.80 6.46
CA ALA A 4 4.61 -9.20 7.58
C ALA A 4 5.23 -10.25 8.55
N GLY A 5 4.65 -11.44 8.69
CA GLY A 5 5.22 -12.52 9.49
C GLY A 5 6.36 -13.30 8.80
N GLU A 6 6.62 -13.03 7.52
CA GLU A 6 7.72 -13.64 6.75
C GLU A 6 8.93 -12.71 6.62
N THR A 7 8.78 -11.41 6.93
CA THR A 7 9.81 -10.38 6.65
C THR A 7 10.62 -9.96 7.87
N ASP A 8 10.07 -10.10 9.06
CA ASP A 8 10.76 -10.00 10.34
C ASP A 8 10.54 -11.33 11.07
N ASP A 9 11.48 -11.80 11.90
CA ASP A 9 11.32 -12.99 12.77
C ASP A 9 10.25 -12.76 13.87
N LEU A 10 9.07 -12.29 13.49
CA LEU A 10 7.95 -11.94 14.33
C LEU A 10 6.95 -13.08 14.32
N THR A 11 6.46 -13.42 15.50
CA THR A 11 5.33 -14.33 15.62
C THR A 11 4.11 -13.73 14.91
N ALA A 12 3.21 -14.60 14.42
CA ALA A 12 1.99 -14.17 13.73
C ALA A 12 1.15 -13.18 14.57
N GLU A 13 1.20 -13.31 15.90
CA GLU A 13 0.53 -12.39 16.84
C GLU A 13 1.16 -10.99 16.80
N VAL A 14 2.50 -10.89 16.84
CA VAL A 14 3.20 -9.60 16.80
C VAL A 14 3.01 -8.92 15.44
N ALA A 15 3.07 -9.69 14.35
CA ALA A 15 2.79 -9.18 13.01
C ALA A 15 1.37 -8.59 12.89
N ALA A 16 0.36 -9.25 13.48
CA ALA A 16 -1.00 -8.72 13.51
C ALA A 16 -1.12 -7.44 14.34
N GLN A 17 -0.46 -7.36 15.49
CA GLN A 17 -0.43 -6.14 16.32
C GLN A 17 0.26 -4.97 15.59
N HIS A 18 1.34 -5.25 14.85
CA HIS A 18 2.02 -4.26 14.00
C HIS A 18 1.08 -3.74 12.92
N GLN A 19 0.39 -4.64 12.21
CA GLN A 19 -0.58 -4.26 11.18
C GLN A 19 -1.66 -3.32 11.75
N VAL A 20 -2.28 -3.66 12.88
CA VAL A 20 -3.30 -2.82 13.53
C VAL A 20 -2.74 -1.45 13.91
N ARG A 21 -1.50 -1.39 14.42
CA ARG A 21 -0.85 -0.13 14.79
C ARG A 21 -0.57 0.73 13.57
N GLU A 22 -0.06 0.14 12.49
CA GLU A 22 0.22 0.84 11.24
C GLU A 22 -1.06 1.37 10.59
N ASP A 23 -2.11 0.55 10.54
CA ASP A 23 -3.41 0.93 9.98
C ASP A 23 -4.07 2.07 10.77
N ARG A 24 -3.79 2.16 12.08
CA ARG A 24 -4.20 3.32 12.90
C ARG A 24 -3.35 4.56 12.64
N MET A 25 -2.04 4.39 12.46
CA MET A 25 -1.11 5.51 12.31
C MET A 25 -1.15 6.13 10.92
N ARG A 26 -1.33 5.33 9.86
CA ARG A 26 -1.28 5.78 8.46
C ARG A 26 -2.33 6.86 8.13
N PRO A 27 -3.62 6.74 8.54
CA PRO A 27 -4.61 7.82 8.35
C PRO A 27 -4.28 9.06 9.16
N ARG A 28 -3.83 8.89 10.41
CA ARG A 28 -3.45 10.01 11.29
C ARG A 28 -2.29 10.82 10.72
N MET A 29 -1.28 10.14 10.16
CA MET A 29 -0.13 10.80 9.55
C MET A 29 -0.53 11.49 8.24
N SER A 30 -1.28 10.81 7.39
CA SER A 30 -1.78 11.38 6.13
C SER A 30 -2.59 12.67 6.36
N GLY A 31 -3.51 12.67 7.33
CA GLY A 31 -4.29 13.87 7.66
C GLY A 31 -3.42 15.04 8.14
N ARG A 32 -2.30 14.77 8.83
CA ARG A 32 -1.37 15.82 9.30
C ARG A 32 -0.48 16.36 8.19
N THR A 33 0.03 15.49 7.32
CA THR A 33 1.04 15.86 6.32
C THR A 33 0.42 16.29 5.00
N MET A 34 -0.61 15.58 4.55
CA MET A 34 -1.22 15.74 3.23
C MET A 34 -2.59 16.43 3.29
N GLY A 35 -3.22 16.49 4.45
CA GLY A 35 -4.55 17.09 4.65
C GLY A 35 -5.72 16.21 4.20
N TRP A 36 -5.46 14.99 3.77
CA TRP A 36 -6.46 14.02 3.30
C TRP A 36 -6.12 12.60 3.77
N GLY A 37 -7.12 11.71 3.81
CA GLY A 37 -6.97 10.33 4.29
C GLY A 37 -6.53 9.35 3.19
N PRO A 38 -5.64 8.38 3.48
CA PRO A 38 -5.08 7.49 2.46
C PRO A 38 -6.11 6.53 1.84
N SER A 39 -7.32 6.47 2.41
CA SER A 39 -8.46 5.72 1.88
C SER A 39 -9.30 6.50 0.86
N GLU A 40 -9.00 7.77 0.59
CA GLU A 40 -9.72 8.58 -0.40
C GLU A 40 -9.23 8.24 -1.82
N PRO A 41 -9.98 7.46 -2.63
CA PRO A 41 -9.46 6.93 -3.90
C PRO A 41 -9.26 8.03 -4.94
N THR A 42 -10.02 9.12 -4.87
CA THR A 42 -9.93 10.27 -5.78
C THR A 42 -8.61 11.04 -5.65
N ARG A 43 -7.78 10.73 -4.65
CA ARG A 43 -6.46 11.33 -4.43
C ARG A 43 -5.33 10.57 -5.11
N TYR A 44 -5.63 9.45 -5.77
CA TYR A 44 -4.66 8.60 -6.45
C TYR A 44 -5.01 8.45 -7.93
N HIS A 45 -4.00 8.52 -8.79
CA HIS A 45 -4.15 8.22 -10.22
C HIS A 45 -4.25 6.71 -10.50
N LEU A 46 -3.72 5.88 -9.58
CA LEU A 46 -3.69 4.44 -9.71
C LEU A 46 -3.83 3.79 -8.32
N ILE A 47 -4.75 2.83 -8.23
CA ILE A 47 -4.92 1.95 -7.07
C ILE A 47 -4.80 0.51 -7.57
N ILE A 48 -3.93 -0.28 -6.93
CA ILE A 48 -3.67 -1.66 -7.32
C ILE A 48 -4.01 -2.58 -6.16
N ASP A 49 -4.84 -3.59 -6.42
CA ASP A 49 -5.02 -4.74 -5.51
C ASP A 49 -3.89 -5.75 -5.75
N THR A 50 -2.95 -5.80 -4.82
CA THR A 50 -1.78 -6.70 -4.89
C THR A 50 -2.09 -8.13 -4.48
N SER A 51 -3.31 -8.44 -4.02
CA SER A 51 -3.68 -9.81 -3.63
C SER A 51 -3.84 -10.74 -4.84
N GLN A 52 -4.10 -10.17 -6.02
CA GLN A 52 -4.34 -10.89 -7.27
C GLN A 52 -3.17 -10.75 -8.27
N MET A 53 -2.07 -10.14 -7.86
CA MET A 53 -0.97 -9.79 -8.76
C MET A 53 0.38 -10.18 -8.17
N SER A 54 1.27 -10.69 -9.03
CA SER A 54 2.68 -10.85 -8.66
C SER A 54 3.34 -9.48 -8.46
N LEU A 55 4.51 -9.47 -7.81
CA LEU A 55 5.30 -8.25 -7.65
C LEU A 55 5.67 -7.67 -9.02
N ASP A 56 6.22 -8.49 -9.91
CA ASP A 56 6.60 -8.07 -11.26
C ASP A 56 5.41 -7.53 -12.05
N GLY A 57 4.25 -8.21 -12.00
CA GLY A 57 3.04 -7.72 -12.65
C GLY A 57 2.54 -6.39 -12.07
N THR A 58 2.74 -6.17 -10.76
CA THR A 58 2.42 -4.89 -10.11
C THR A 58 3.33 -3.78 -10.60
N VAL A 59 4.64 -4.05 -10.72
CA VAL A 59 5.63 -3.09 -11.23
C VAL A 59 5.30 -2.70 -12.67
N GLU A 60 5.05 -3.67 -13.54
CA GLU A 60 4.67 -3.41 -14.94
C GLU A 60 3.40 -2.56 -15.06
N LYS A 61 2.41 -2.81 -14.19
CA LYS A 61 1.17 -2.02 -14.17
C LYS A 61 1.40 -0.56 -13.76
N ILE A 62 2.29 -0.32 -12.79
CA ILE A 62 2.68 1.04 -12.38
C ILE A 62 3.39 1.74 -13.54
N LEU A 63 4.36 1.07 -14.18
CA LEU A 63 5.11 1.62 -15.30
C LEU A 63 4.22 1.96 -16.50
N ALA A 64 3.29 1.06 -16.85
CA ALA A 64 2.35 1.28 -17.94
C ALA A 64 1.42 2.49 -17.66
N ALA A 65 0.92 2.61 -16.43
CA ALA A 65 0.08 3.75 -16.05
C ALA A 65 0.86 5.08 -16.08
N ALA A 66 2.12 5.07 -15.61
CA ALA A 66 2.98 6.25 -15.64
C ALA A 66 3.26 6.70 -17.09
N ARG A 67 3.61 5.78 -17.98
CA ARG A 67 3.82 6.07 -19.42
C ARG A 67 2.56 6.65 -20.07
N ALA A 68 1.41 6.02 -19.83
CA ALA A 68 0.13 6.51 -20.35
C ALA A 68 -0.22 7.92 -19.86
N GLN A 69 0.15 8.28 -18.62
CA GLN A 69 -0.05 9.62 -18.09
C GLN A 69 0.87 10.67 -18.73
N HIS A 70 2.08 10.28 -19.12
CA HIS A 70 3.09 11.16 -19.70
C HIS A 70 3.14 11.14 -21.24
N GLY A 71 2.35 10.29 -21.90
CA GLY A 71 2.25 10.23 -23.36
C GLY A 71 3.42 9.52 -24.05
N GLU A 72 4.07 8.59 -23.34
CA GLU A 72 5.18 7.75 -23.83
C GLU A 72 4.70 6.40 -24.39
#